data_AF-A0A7C8QAP5-F1
#
_entry.id   AF-A0A7C8QAP5-F1
#
_cell.length_a   1.000
_cell.length_b   1.000
_cell.length_c   1.000
_cell.angle_alpha   90.00
_cell.angle_beta   90.00
_cell.angle_gamma   90.00
#
_symmetry.space_group_name_H-M   'P 1'
#
loop_
_entity.id
_entity.type
_entity.pdbx_description
1 polymer ?
#
loop_
_entity_poly.entity_id
_entity_poly.type
_entity_poly.pdbx_seq_one_letter_code
_entity_poly.pdbx_strand_id
1 'polypeptide(L)'
;EQSLEEAAVRIEHLESRLQILGKQAERIEELERNLTDCGTREKELVESLDGLTEELQNIETELVKWKKIASEARPVDENDKAGRERAVATAREVLALKREVEISQGAARFHMEDARKARDSDVTLSNSWLYEPLVPTNKGLAEDHARDEDLATEGRDLLTEFLNFTTSARVYDLSNTKHGGHRRTVETPQYNYIKQRERYESVLAWRDSLVNRGNIHQDRKEEKWPKKPKGRRQEDMVKVRFTLPMAYLGQIKGAERFQAAIADTDQDPLEVERVGDFEELMGEDGTLIV
;
A
#
# COMPACT_ATOMS: atom_id res chain seq x y z
N GLU A 1 -1.33 -16.55 77.13
CA GLU A 1 -0.68 -16.56 75.80
C GLU A 1 -1.58 -17.23 74.76
N GLN A 2 -1.98 -18.50 74.93
CA GLN A 2 -2.92 -19.20 74.02
C GLN A 2 -4.23 -18.44 73.70
N SER A 3 -4.86 -17.79 74.69
CA SER A 3 -6.09 -17.03 74.45
C SER A 3 -5.92 -15.78 73.59
N LEU A 4 -4.72 -15.19 73.56
CA LEU A 4 -4.41 -14.02 72.73
C LEU A 4 -4.13 -14.45 71.28
N GLU A 5 -3.44 -15.57 71.10
CA GLU A 5 -3.19 -16.17 69.78
C GLU A 5 -4.50 -16.62 69.11
N GLU A 6 -5.39 -17.27 69.86
CA GLU A 6 -6.73 -17.64 69.35
C GLU A 6 -7.57 -16.41 68.96
N ALA A 7 -7.48 -15.32 69.73
CA ALA A 7 -8.15 -14.07 69.39
C ALA A 7 -7.56 -13.44 68.13
N ALA A 8 -6.24 -13.47 67.95
CA ALA A 8 -5.55 -12.94 66.77
C ALA A 8 -5.95 -13.71 65.49
N VAL A 9 -5.96 -15.05 65.52
CA VAL A 9 -6.38 -15.87 64.37
C VAL A 9 -7.85 -15.64 64.02
N ARG A 10 -8.73 -15.43 65.02
CA ARG A 10 -10.13 -15.08 64.76
C ARG A 10 -10.26 -13.72 64.11
N ILE A 11 -9.46 -12.74 64.52
CA ILE A 11 -9.44 -11.41 63.90
C ILE A 11 -8.99 -11.52 62.44
N GLU A 12 -7.89 -12.23 62.15
CA GLU A 12 -7.42 -12.44 60.78
C GLU A 12 -8.44 -13.19 59.90
N HIS A 13 -9.13 -14.19 60.48
CA HIS A 13 -10.22 -14.88 59.78
C HIS A 13 -11.41 -13.95 59.50
N LEU A 14 -11.76 -13.07 60.44
CA LEU A 14 -12.80 -12.07 60.23
C LEU A 14 -12.38 -11.03 59.20
N GLU A 15 -11.12 -10.59 59.21
CA GLU A 15 -10.58 -9.64 58.24
C GLU A 15 -10.58 -10.22 56.83
N SER A 16 -10.13 -11.47 56.65
CA SER A 16 -10.21 -12.15 55.34
C SER A 16 -11.65 -12.33 54.87
N ARG A 17 -12.59 -12.66 55.77
CA ARG A 17 -14.03 -12.72 55.44
C ARG A 17 -14.59 -11.35 55.08
N LEU A 18 -14.20 -10.28 55.78
CA LEU A 18 -14.61 -8.92 55.45
C LEU A 18 -14.05 -8.48 54.10
N GLN A 19 -12.81 -8.84 53.77
CA GLN A 19 -12.22 -8.56 52.46
C GLN A 19 -12.96 -9.31 51.34
N ILE A 20 -13.34 -10.57 51.56
CA ILE A 20 -14.14 -11.35 50.60
C ILE A 20 -15.53 -10.75 50.44
N LEU A 21 -16.20 -10.38 51.54
CA LEU A 21 -17.51 -9.72 51.51
C LEU A 21 -17.44 -8.36 50.82
N GLY A 22 -16.35 -7.61 51.00
CA GLY A 22 -16.09 -6.35 50.30
C GLY A 22 -15.99 -6.54 48.79
N LYS A 23 -15.19 -7.51 48.33
CA LYS A 23 -15.08 -7.86 46.90
C LYS A 23 -16.42 -8.34 46.31
N GLN A 24 -17.21 -9.09 47.09
CA GLN A 24 -18.53 -9.52 46.66
C GLN A 24 -19.51 -8.35 46.56
N ALA A 25 -19.48 -7.42 47.51
CA ALA A 25 -20.29 -6.20 47.46
C ALA A 25 -19.92 -5.32 46.25
N GLU A 26 -18.63 -5.10 45.99
CA GLU A 26 -18.15 -4.38 44.79
C GLU A 26 -18.63 -5.05 43.49
N ARG A 27 -18.59 -6.39 43.44
CA ARG A 27 -19.08 -7.12 42.27
C ARG A 27 -20.59 -7.00 42.10
N ILE A 28 -21.35 -6.99 43.20
CA ILE A 28 -22.81 -6.79 43.16
C ILE A 28 -23.10 -5.37 42.66
N GLU A 29 -22.41 -4.34 43.16
CA GLU A 29 -22.58 -2.97 42.67
C GLU A 29 -22.26 -2.83 41.18
N GLU A 30 -21.20 -3.48 40.70
CA GLU A 30 -20.85 -3.49 39.28
C GLU A 30 -21.94 -4.16 38.44
N LEU A 31 -22.49 -5.28 38.90
CA LEU A 31 -23.58 -5.98 38.23
C LEU A 31 -24.87 -5.15 38.23
N GLU A 32 -25.18 -4.44 39.32
CA GLU A 32 -26.33 -3.53 39.40
C GLU A 32 -26.18 -2.35 38.42
N ARG A 33 -24.99 -1.75 38.32
CA ARG A 33 -24.70 -0.70 37.31
C ARG A 33 -24.85 -1.22 35.89
N ASN A 34 -24.32 -2.42 35.60
CA ASN A 34 -24.48 -3.04 34.29
C ASN A 34 -25.95 -3.34 33.97
N LEU A 35 -26.73 -3.78 34.97
CA LEU A 35 -28.16 -4.02 34.80
C LEU A 35 -28.91 -2.72 34.48
N THR A 36 -28.61 -1.62 35.19
CA THR A 36 -29.22 -0.32 34.91
C THR A 36 -28.84 0.19 33.52
N ASP A 37 -27.59 0.04 33.12
CA ASP A 37 -27.09 0.47 31.80
C ASP A 37 -27.66 -0.38 30.66
N CYS A 38 -27.89 -1.67 30.88
CA CYS A 38 -28.60 -2.51 29.93
C CYS A 38 -30.07 -2.09 29.83
N GLY A 39 -30.71 -1.79 30.96
CA GLY A 39 -32.11 -1.34 31.00
C GLY A 39 -32.34 0.02 30.34
N THR A 40 -31.38 0.95 30.40
CA THR A 40 -31.47 2.22 29.66
C THR A 40 -31.30 2.00 28.16
N ARG A 41 -30.31 1.20 27.74
CA ARG A 41 -30.12 0.85 26.32
C ARG A 41 -31.33 0.12 25.73
N GLU A 42 -31.95 -0.78 26.50
CA GLU A 42 -33.16 -1.47 26.06
C GLU A 42 -34.30 -0.49 25.80
N LYS A 43 -34.50 0.50 26.69
CA LYS A 43 -35.51 1.54 26.49
C LYS A 43 -35.22 2.41 25.26
N GLU A 44 -33.98 2.85 25.09
CA GLU A 44 -33.57 3.62 23.91
C GLU A 44 -33.82 2.85 22.61
N LEU A 45 -33.53 1.55 22.60
CA LEU A 45 -33.79 0.68 21.45
C LEU A 45 -35.28 0.50 21.19
N VAL A 46 -36.10 0.33 22.22
CA VAL A 46 -37.56 0.23 22.08
C VAL A 46 -38.13 1.53 21.53
N GLU A 47 -37.74 2.69 22.06
CA GLU A 47 -38.16 4.00 21.55
C GLU A 47 -37.74 4.20 20.08
N SER A 48 -36.53 3.76 19.70
CA SER A 48 -36.08 3.81 18.31
C SER A 48 -36.88 2.88 17.39
N LEU A 49 -37.27 1.70 17.89
CA LEU A 49 -38.06 0.72 17.13
C LEU A 49 -39.48 1.27 16.93
N ASP A 50 -40.10 1.81 17.96
CA ASP A 50 -41.41 2.45 17.88
C ASP A 50 -41.38 3.59 16.85
N GLY A 51 -40.37 4.46 16.89
CA GLY A 51 -40.18 5.52 15.88
C GLY A 51 -40.06 4.97 14.45
N LEU A 52 -39.26 3.91 14.24
CA LEU A 52 -39.15 3.26 12.93
C LEU A 52 -40.46 2.62 12.48
N THR A 53 -41.27 2.08 13.40
CA THR A 53 -42.58 1.52 13.04
C THR A 53 -43.58 2.59 12.63
N GLU A 54 -43.56 3.76 13.27
CA GLU A 54 -44.38 4.91 12.86
C GLU A 54 -43.96 5.44 11.49
N GLU A 55 -42.65 5.55 11.22
CA GLU A 55 -42.13 5.94 9.91
C GLU A 55 -42.55 4.95 8.82
N LEU A 56 -42.48 3.64 9.10
CA LEU A 56 -42.89 2.59 8.17
C LEU A 56 -44.39 2.70 7.86
N GLN A 57 -45.23 2.88 8.88
CA GLN A 57 -46.66 3.11 8.68
C GLN A 57 -46.94 4.36 7.85
N ASN A 58 -46.22 5.46 8.10
CA ASN A 58 -46.35 6.68 7.32
C ASN A 58 -46.01 6.43 5.83
N ILE A 59 -44.90 5.76 5.55
CA ILE A 59 -44.50 5.40 4.18
C ILE A 59 -45.53 4.49 3.53
N GLU A 60 -46.08 3.50 4.23
CA GLU A 60 -47.15 2.64 3.72
C GLU A 60 -48.40 3.44 3.35
N THR A 61 -48.82 4.40 4.19
CA THR A 61 -49.96 5.27 3.86
C THR A 61 -49.68 6.14 2.65
N GLU A 62 -48.46 6.64 2.51
CA GLU A 62 -48.04 7.41 1.33
C GLU A 62 -48.04 6.55 0.07
N LEU A 63 -47.50 5.33 0.12
CA LEU A 63 -47.55 4.40 -0.99
C LEU A 63 -48.98 4.08 -1.42
N VAL A 64 -49.90 3.89 -0.46
CA VAL A 64 -51.32 3.70 -0.76
C VAL A 64 -51.92 4.94 -1.43
N LYS A 65 -51.61 6.15 -0.94
CA LYS A 65 -52.04 7.42 -1.56
C LYS A 65 -51.51 7.54 -2.99
N TRP A 66 -50.21 7.31 -3.21
CA TRP A 66 -49.58 7.36 -4.52
C TRP A 66 -50.14 6.31 -5.48
N LYS A 67 -50.38 5.08 -4.99
CA LYS A 67 -51.02 4.01 -5.77
C LYS A 67 -52.45 4.38 -6.16
N LYS A 68 -53.21 5.00 -5.26
CA LYS A 68 -54.55 5.51 -5.54
C LYS A 68 -54.50 6.61 -6.60
N ILE A 69 -53.62 7.60 -6.45
CA ILE A 69 -53.40 8.66 -7.45
C ILE A 69 -53.00 8.07 -8.80
N ALA A 70 -52.13 7.06 -8.83
CA ALA A 70 -51.73 6.38 -10.06
C ALA A 70 -52.88 5.57 -10.70
N SER A 71 -53.77 5.00 -9.89
CA SER A 71 -54.95 4.28 -10.39
C SER A 71 -56.08 5.22 -10.86
N GLU A 72 -56.22 6.39 -10.23
CA GLU A 72 -57.17 7.44 -10.60
C GLU A 72 -56.66 8.26 -11.79
N ALA A 73 -55.33 8.34 -11.97
CA ALA A 73 -54.67 8.73 -13.21
C ALA A 73 -54.90 7.64 -14.28
N ARG A 74 -56.15 7.58 -14.75
CA ARG A 74 -56.62 6.74 -15.86
C ARG A 74 -55.60 6.81 -17.02
N PRO A 75 -55.33 5.70 -17.73
CA PRO A 75 -54.48 5.74 -18.91
C PRO A 75 -55.03 6.80 -19.86
N VAL A 76 -54.18 7.75 -20.24
CA VAL A 76 -54.49 8.77 -21.24
C VAL A 76 -55.02 8.03 -22.46
N ASP A 77 -56.31 8.20 -22.77
CA ASP A 77 -56.90 7.66 -23.99
C ASP A 77 -56.04 8.12 -25.19
N GLU A 78 -55.79 7.23 -26.15
CA GLU A 78 -54.86 7.45 -27.28
C GLU A 78 -55.15 8.67 -28.16
N ASN A 79 -56.20 9.46 -27.87
CA ASN A 79 -56.54 10.70 -28.56
C ASN A 79 -56.14 11.99 -27.83
N ASP A 80 -55.73 11.96 -26.56
CA ASP A 80 -55.37 13.18 -25.81
C ASP A 80 -53.88 13.53 -25.98
N LYS A 81 -53.59 14.39 -26.96
CA LYS A 81 -52.23 14.94 -27.20
C LYS A 81 -51.69 15.70 -25.99
N ALA A 82 -52.56 16.47 -25.32
CA ALA A 82 -52.18 17.23 -24.12
C ALA A 82 -51.83 16.32 -22.92
N GLY A 83 -52.51 15.18 -22.78
CA GLY A 83 -52.20 14.19 -21.73
C GLY A 83 -50.87 13.46 -21.97
N ARG A 84 -50.59 13.10 -23.24
CA ARG A 84 -49.30 12.52 -23.62
C ARG A 84 -48.14 13.50 -23.45
N GLU A 85 -48.32 14.76 -23.83
CA GLU A 85 -47.27 15.78 -23.64
C GLU A 85 -46.99 16.05 -22.15
N ARG A 86 -48.02 16.07 -21.29
CA ARG A 86 -47.84 16.16 -19.84
C ARG A 86 -47.16 14.94 -19.25
N ALA A 87 -47.55 13.72 -19.66
CA ALA A 87 -46.91 12.48 -19.20
C ALA A 87 -45.45 12.35 -19.67
N VAL A 88 -45.13 12.84 -20.87
CA VAL A 88 -43.76 12.89 -21.39
C VAL A 88 -42.93 13.97 -20.69
N ALA A 89 -43.53 15.13 -20.36
CA ALA A 89 -42.88 16.16 -19.58
C ALA A 89 -42.56 15.67 -18.16
N THR A 90 -43.52 15.05 -17.46
CA THR A 90 -43.29 14.47 -16.13
C THR A 90 -42.30 13.31 -16.19
N ALA A 91 -42.32 12.46 -17.22
CA ALA A 91 -41.31 11.42 -17.39
C ALA A 91 -39.90 12.01 -17.59
N ARG A 92 -39.77 13.11 -18.34
CA ARG A 92 -38.48 13.81 -18.51
C ARG A 92 -38.01 14.45 -17.22
N GLU A 93 -38.91 15.06 -16.46
CA GLU A 93 -38.61 15.62 -15.13
C GLU A 93 -38.19 14.53 -14.14
N VAL A 94 -38.89 13.40 -14.12
CA VAL A 94 -38.51 12.23 -13.29
C VAL A 94 -37.14 11.68 -13.71
N LEU A 95 -36.83 11.64 -15.01
CA LEU A 95 -35.50 11.23 -15.48
C LEU A 95 -34.41 12.25 -15.13
N ALA A 96 -34.73 13.55 -15.12
CA ALA A 96 -33.82 14.60 -14.69
C ALA A 96 -33.53 14.49 -13.18
N LEU A 97 -34.58 14.32 -12.36
CA LEU A 97 -34.46 14.11 -10.92
C LEU A 97 -33.68 12.82 -10.58
N LYS A 98 -33.90 11.73 -11.32
CA LYS A 98 -33.11 10.50 -11.15
C LYS A 98 -31.62 10.73 -11.41
N ARG A 99 -31.29 11.45 -12.48
CA ARG A 99 -29.90 11.83 -12.77
C ARG A 99 -29.30 12.72 -11.67
N GLU A 100 -30.07 13.66 -11.15
CA GLU A 100 -29.62 14.52 -10.05
C GLU A 100 -29.38 13.73 -8.76
N VAL A 101 -30.23 12.75 -8.45
CA VAL A 101 -30.02 11.81 -7.33
C VAL A 101 -28.76 10.98 -7.54
N GLU A 102 -28.54 10.43 -8.74
CA GLU A 102 -27.32 9.68 -9.07
C GLU A 102 -26.06 10.55 -8.92
N ILE A 103 -26.09 11.79 -9.40
CA ILE A 103 -25.00 12.75 -9.25
C ILE A 103 -24.76 13.06 -7.77
N SER A 104 -25.82 13.30 -6.99
CA SER A 104 -25.73 13.61 -5.56
C SER A 104 -25.20 12.42 -4.75
N GLN A 105 -25.64 11.21 -5.07
CA GLN A 105 -25.12 9.99 -4.47
C GLN A 105 -23.65 9.75 -4.86
N GLY A 106 -23.27 10.05 -6.10
CA GLY A 106 -21.88 10.03 -6.55
C GLY A 106 -21.00 11.02 -5.77
N ALA A 107 -21.48 12.26 -5.59
CA ALA A 107 -20.80 13.28 -4.79
C ALA A 107 -20.67 12.86 -3.32
N ALA A 108 -21.73 12.30 -2.71
CA ALA A 108 -21.68 11.79 -1.34
C ALA A 108 -20.65 10.66 -1.19
N ARG A 109 -20.61 9.70 -2.12
CA ARG A 109 -19.59 8.63 -2.13
C ARG A 109 -18.18 9.21 -2.25
N PHE A 110 -17.99 10.19 -3.13
CA PHE A 110 -16.71 10.88 -3.29
C PHE A 110 -16.27 11.56 -1.98
N HIS A 111 -17.15 12.31 -1.32
CA HIS A 111 -16.84 12.96 -0.04
C HIS A 111 -16.59 11.96 1.09
N MET A 112 -17.32 10.84 1.14
CA MET A 112 -17.06 9.78 2.11
C MET A 112 -15.70 9.11 1.87
N GLU A 113 -15.33 8.89 0.61
CA GLU A 113 -14.04 8.32 0.26
C GLU A 113 -12.89 9.30 0.53
N ASP A 114 -13.10 10.59 0.29
CA ASP A 114 -12.15 11.66 0.62
C ASP A 114 -11.96 11.81 2.13
N ALA A 115 -13.05 11.78 2.90
CA ALA A 115 -13.00 11.78 4.37
C ALA A 115 -12.31 10.52 4.92
N ARG A 116 -12.54 9.36 4.29
CA ARG A 116 -11.82 8.13 4.62
C ARG A 116 -10.33 8.26 4.31
N LYS A 117 -9.96 8.77 3.13
CA LYS A 117 -8.56 9.03 2.75
C LYS A 117 -7.88 10.01 3.69
N ALA A 118 -8.56 11.08 4.11
CA ALA A 118 -8.04 12.03 5.08
C ALA A 118 -7.77 11.37 6.43
N ARG A 119 -8.72 10.59 6.96
CA ARG A 119 -8.55 9.81 8.20
C ARG A 119 -7.42 8.78 8.10
N ASP A 120 -7.38 8.05 6.99
CA ASP A 120 -6.38 7.03 6.76
C ASP A 120 -5.01 7.68 6.50
N SER A 121 -4.93 8.89 5.94
CA SER A 121 -3.66 9.56 5.64
C SER A 121 -2.83 9.86 6.90
N ASP A 122 -3.44 10.30 8.00
CA ASP A 122 -2.72 10.55 9.26
C ASP A 122 -2.12 9.25 9.85
N VAL A 123 -2.83 8.12 9.69
CA VAL A 123 -2.42 6.80 10.20
C VAL A 123 -1.45 6.08 9.25
N THR A 124 -1.62 6.26 7.94
CA THR A 124 -0.86 5.55 6.90
C THR A 124 0.40 6.29 6.47
N LEU A 125 0.47 7.63 6.58
CA LEU A 125 1.68 8.38 6.24
C LEU A 125 2.80 8.10 7.25
N SER A 126 2.49 8.10 8.54
CA SER A 126 3.46 7.78 9.61
C SER A 126 3.96 6.33 9.54
N ASN A 127 3.10 5.42 9.06
CA ASN A 127 3.39 4.00 8.93
C ASN A 127 3.59 3.53 7.49
N SER A 128 3.85 4.46 6.55
CA SER A 128 3.91 4.18 5.11
C SER A 128 4.99 3.15 4.79
N TRP A 129 6.10 3.19 5.54
CA TRP A 129 7.23 2.28 5.41
C TRP A 129 6.88 0.83 5.79
N LEU A 130 5.82 0.58 6.56
CA LEU A 130 5.34 -0.78 6.89
C LEU A 130 4.59 -1.43 5.71
N TYR A 131 4.06 -0.62 4.79
CA TYR A 131 3.39 -1.09 3.58
C TYR A 131 4.34 -1.16 2.39
N GLU A 132 5.56 -0.63 2.53
CA GLU A 132 6.60 -0.82 1.54
C GLU A 132 7.03 -2.29 1.54
N PRO A 133 7.05 -2.96 0.39
CA PRO A 133 7.40 -4.37 0.35
C PRO A 133 8.85 -4.55 0.78
N LEU A 134 9.06 -5.32 1.86
CA LEU A 134 10.38 -5.68 2.41
C LEU A 134 11.33 -6.33 1.39
N VAL A 135 10.79 -6.80 0.27
CA VAL A 135 11.54 -7.30 -0.88
C VAL A 135 11.21 -6.42 -2.08
N PRO A 136 12.21 -5.85 -2.78
CA PRO A 136 11.98 -5.09 -3.99
C PRO A 136 11.13 -5.89 -4.98
N THR A 137 10.01 -5.31 -5.40
CA THR A 137 9.07 -6.00 -6.29
C THR A 137 9.75 -6.32 -7.62
N ASN A 138 9.41 -7.49 -8.22
CA ASN A 138 9.96 -7.96 -9.49
C ASN A 138 9.75 -6.99 -10.68
N LYS A 139 9.02 -5.88 -10.50
CA LYS A 139 8.81 -4.86 -11.52
C LYS A 139 10.13 -4.23 -11.99
N GLY A 140 11.03 -3.91 -11.07
CA GLY A 140 12.34 -3.34 -11.42
C GLY A 140 13.22 -4.32 -12.21
N LEU A 141 13.07 -5.63 -11.95
CA LEU A 141 13.80 -6.66 -12.67
C LEU A 141 13.38 -6.75 -14.15
N ALA A 142 12.07 -6.67 -14.41
CA ALA A 142 11.53 -6.70 -15.77
C ALA A 142 11.97 -5.49 -16.58
N GLU A 143 12.02 -4.30 -15.96
CA GLU A 143 12.50 -3.07 -16.60
C GLU A 143 14.01 -3.13 -16.92
N ASP A 144 14.83 -3.63 -15.99
CA ASP A 144 16.27 -3.81 -16.21
C ASP A 144 16.52 -4.85 -17.33
N HIS A 145 15.75 -5.94 -17.37
CA HIS A 145 15.83 -6.93 -18.46
C HIS A 145 15.44 -6.36 -19.82
N ALA A 146 14.34 -5.58 -19.89
CA ALA A 146 13.94 -4.91 -21.12
C ALA A 146 15.05 -3.95 -21.60
N ARG A 147 15.71 -3.27 -20.67
CA ARG A 147 16.82 -2.37 -20.99
C ARG A 147 18.07 -3.10 -21.49
N ASP A 148 18.39 -4.26 -20.92
CA ASP A 148 19.45 -5.14 -21.41
C ASP A 148 19.17 -5.60 -22.86
N GLU A 149 17.91 -5.94 -23.17
CA GLU A 149 17.49 -6.34 -24.51
C GLU A 149 17.60 -5.19 -25.53
N ASP A 150 17.15 -3.98 -25.15
CA ASP A 150 17.30 -2.78 -25.98
C ASP A 150 18.78 -2.50 -26.31
N LEU A 151 19.66 -2.53 -25.30
CA LEU A 151 21.09 -2.31 -25.50
C LEU A 151 21.73 -3.40 -26.38
N ALA A 152 21.29 -4.65 -26.21
CA ALA A 152 21.78 -5.77 -27.01
C ALA A 152 21.33 -5.68 -28.47
N THR A 153 20.07 -5.29 -28.73
CA THR A 153 19.57 -5.06 -30.10
C THR A 153 20.28 -3.90 -30.76
N GLU A 154 20.40 -2.76 -30.07
CA GLU A 154 21.13 -1.59 -30.56
C GLU A 154 22.62 -1.91 -30.84
N GLY A 155 23.24 -2.76 -30.02
CA GLY A 155 24.61 -3.24 -30.23
C GLY A 155 24.75 -4.12 -31.48
N ARG A 156 23.74 -4.95 -31.80
CA ARG A 156 23.70 -5.72 -33.05
C ARG A 156 23.54 -4.79 -34.25
N ASP A 157 22.67 -3.80 -34.16
CA ASP A 157 22.45 -2.83 -35.24
C ASP A 157 23.73 -2.03 -35.54
N LEU A 158 24.42 -1.56 -34.50
CA LEU A 158 25.73 -0.92 -34.62
C LEU A 158 26.75 -1.82 -35.34
N LEU A 159 26.81 -3.11 -34.98
CA LEU A 159 27.70 -4.08 -35.62
C LEU A 159 27.34 -4.28 -37.10
N THR A 160 26.04 -4.34 -37.43
CA THR A 160 25.61 -4.42 -38.83
C THR A 160 25.98 -3.16 -39.62
N GLU A 161 25.87 -1.97 -39.03
CA GLU A 161 26.31 -0.73 -39.68
C GLU A 161 27.82 -0.67 -39.87
N PHE A 162 28.61 -1.15 -38.91
CA PHE A 162 30.06 -1.31 -39.09
C PHE A 162 30.39 -2.27 -40.24
N LEU A 163 29.70 -3.41 -40.30
CA LEU A 163 29.89 -4.38 -41.38
C LEU A 163 29.49 -3.77 -42.74
N ASN A 164 28.39 -3.03 -42.80
CA ASN A 164 27.95 -2.31 -43.99
C ASN A 164 28.97 -1.24 -44.40
N PHE A 165 29.55 -0.50 -43.45
CA PHE A 165 30.58 0.49 -43.73
C PHE A 165 31.84 -0.17 -44.31
N THR A 166 32.36 -1.23 -43.67
CA THR A 166 33.57 -1.92 -44.13
C THR A 166 33.41 -2.58 -45.51
N THR A 167 32.22 -3.12 -45.80
CA THR A 167 31.92 -3.77 -47.10
C THR A 167 31.59 -2.78 -48.22
N SER A 168 31.02 -1.61 -47.88
CA SER A 168 30.70 -0.55 -48.85
C SER A 168 31.83 0.47 -49.06
N ALA A 169 32.82 0.51 -48.17
CA ALA A 169 33.99 1.39 -48.31
C ALA A 169 34.78 1.01 -49.57
N ARG A 170 34.81 1.93 -50.54
CA ARG A 170 35.59 1.80 -51.78
C ARG A 170 36.53 2.98 -51.90
N VAL A 171 37.74 2.71 -52.37
CA VAL A 171 38.69 3.75 -52.78
C VAL A 171 38.16 4.38 -54.07
N TYR A 172 38.10 5.71 -54.10
CA TYR A 172 37.63 6.43 -55.28
C TYR A 172 38.66 6.32 -56.42
N ASP A 173 38.23 5.84 -57.57
CA ASP A 173 39.09 5.66 -58.75
C ASP A 173 39.35 7.01 -59.43
N LEU A 174 40.62 7.43 -59.43
CA LEU A 174 41.05 8.70 -60.04
C LEU A 174 41.26 8.57 -61.56
N SER A 175 41.36 7.36 -62.10
CA SER A 175 41.71 7.12 -63.51
C SER A 175 40.62 7.55 -64.49
N ASN A 176 39.34 7.49 -64.08
CA ASN A 176 38.19 7.89 -64.88
C ASN A 176 37.73 9.33 -64.64
N THR A 177 38.54 10.15 -63.96
CA THR A 177 38.15 11.52 -63.63
C THR A 177 38.37 12.47 -64.80
N LYS A 178 37.29 13.05 -65.35
CA LYS A 178 37.35 14.00 -66.49
C LYS A 178 38.05 15.30 -66.10
N HIS A 179 39.27 15.59 -66.57
CA HIS A 179 39.95 16.85 -66.27
C HIS A 179 39.29 18.06 -66.96
N GLY A 180 38.85 19.07 -66.18
CA GLY A 180 38.24 20.32 -66.65
C GLY A 180 36.70 20.28 -66.83
N GLY A 181 36.03 21.42 -66.58
CA GLY A 181 34.56 21.59 -66.70
C GLY A 181 33.80 21.67 -65.36
N HIS A 182 32.56 22.16 -65.39
CA HIS A 182 31.68 22.21 -64.21
C HIS A 182 31.32 20.78 -63.78
N ARG A 183 31.64 20.43 -62.53
CA ARG A 183 31.33 19.11 -61.93
C ARG A 183 30.33 19.25 -60.81
N ARG A 184 29.49 18.23 -60.63
CA ARG A 184 28.64 18.12 -59.45
C ARG A 184 29.52 17.82 -58.24
N THR A 185 29.20 18.41 -57.09
CA THR A 185 29.97 18.21 -55.84
C THR A 185 30.08 16.73 -55.46
N VAL A 186 29.03 15.95 -55.71
CA VAL A 186 28.95 14.50 -55.43
C VAL A 186 30.00 13.67 -56.21
N GLU A 187 30.39 14.14 -57.40
CA GLU A 187 31.36 13.46 -58.26
C GLU A 187 32.81 13.75 -57.85
N THR A 188 33.04 14.64 -56.89
CA THR A 188 34.40 14.97 -56.46
C THR A 188 34.97 13.90 -55.51
N PRO A 189 36.27 13.57 -55.62
CA PRO A 189 36.91 12.64 -54.69
C PRO A 189 36.91 13.18 -53.25
N GLN A 190 37.02 14.51 -53.10
CA GLN A 190 36.92 15.19 -51.81
C GLN A 190 35.57 14.93 -51.14
N TYR A 191 34.46 15.03 -51.88
CA TYR A 191 33.13 14.74 -51.34
C TYR A 191 33.01 13.28 -50.88
N ASN A 192 33.48 12.32 -51.68
CA ASN A 192 33.42 10.90 -51.31
C ASN A 192 34.23 10.60 -50.04
N TYR A 193 35.43 11.18 -49.92
CA TYR A 193 36.24 11.08 -48.72
C TYR A 193 35.53 11.67 -47.49
N ILE A 194 35.02 12.90 -47.61
CA ILE A 194 34.32 13.57 -46.51
C ILE A 194 33.09 12.75 -46.10
N LYS A 195 32.33 12.22 -47.05
CA LYS A 195 31.14 11.41 -46.77
C LYS A 195 31.46 10.11 -46.05
N GLN A 196 32.53 9.42 -46.46
CA GLN A 196 33.01 8.22 -45.77
C GLN A 196 33.47 8.55 -44.34
N ARG A 197 34.18 9.67 -44.17
CA ARG A 197 34.64 10.13 -42.85
C ARG A 197 33.48 10.50 -41.93
N GLU A 198 32.52 11.28 -42.41
CA GLU A 198 31.30 11.62 -41.65
C GLU A 198 30.56 10.36 -41.20
N ARG A 199 30.39 9.39 -42.10
CA ARG A 199 29.71 8.13 -41.76
C ARG A 199 30.49 7.38 -40.68
N TYR A 200 31.82 7.27 -40.82
CA TYR A 200 32.66 6.62 -39.82
C TYR A 200 32.57 7.30 -38.44
N GLU A 201 32.68 8.63 -38.41
CA GLU A 201 32.57 9.41 -37.16
C GLU A 201 31.19 9.24 -36.51
N SER A 202 30.11 9.18 -37.31
CA SER A 202 28.76 8.96 -36.77
C SER A 202 28.60 7.60 -36.10
N VAL A 203 29.20 6.54 -36.67
CA VAL A 203 29.15 5.19 -36.09
C VAL A 203 30.06 5.11 -34.85
N LEU A 204 31.20 5.79 -34.84
CA LEU A 204 32.04 5.91 -33.64
C LEU A 204 31.33 6.62 -32.49
N ALA A 205 30.69 7.76 -32.76
CA ALA A 205 29.91 8.48 -31.76
C ALA A 205 28.76 7.62 -31.21
N TRP A 206 28.12 6.83 -32.08
CA TRP A 206 27.07 5.90 -31.66
C TRP A 206 27.63 4.80 -30.74
N ARG A 207 28.78 4.20 -31.08
CA ARG A 207 29.47 3.22 -30.24
C ARG A 207 29.75 3.79 -28.85
N ASP A 208 30.35 4.98 -28.79
CA ASP A 208 30.75 5.58 -27.52
C ASP A 208 29.54 5.93 -26.65
N SER A 209 28.45 6.39 -27.27
CA SER A 209 27.16 6.59 -26.59
C SER A 209 26.57 5.28 -26.05
N LEU A 210 26.64 4.20 -26.82
CA LEU A 210 26.13 2.89 -26.41
C LEU A 210 26.96 2.29 -25.26
N VAL A 211 28.29 2.39 -25.33
CA VAL A 211 29.19 1.96 -24.24
C VAL A 211 28.92 2.77 -22.98
N ASN A 212 28.80 4.09 -23.09
CA ASN A 212 28.51 4.94 -21.93
C ASN A 212 27.15 4.61 -21.29
N ARG A 213 26.09 4.44 -22.10
CA ARG A 213 24.77 4.03 -21.61
C ARG A 213 24.79 2.64 -20.99
N GLY A 214 25.55 1.71 -21.57
CA GLY A 214 25.74 0.36 -21.03
C GLY A 214 26.43 0.38 -19.66
N ASN A 215 27.51 1.15 -19.52
CA ASN A 215 28.21 1.29 -18.24
C ASN A 215 27.31 1.91 -17.17
N ILE A 216 26.63 3.02 -17.48
CA ILE A 216 25.70 3.67 -16.54
C ILE A 216 24.57 2.70 -16.14
N HIS A 217 24.04 1.91 -17.08
CA HIS A 217 23.00 0.92 -16.77
C HIS A 217 23.53 -0.18 -15.84
N GLN A 218 24.74 -0.67 -16.12
CA GLN A 218 25.40 -1.69 -15.31
C GLN A 218 25.69 -1.19 -13.88
N ASP A 219 26.21 0.03 -13.73
CA ASP A 219 26.50 0.63 -12.42
C ASP A 219 25.22 0.77 -11.58
N ARG A 220 24.14 1.27 -12.19
CA ARG A 220 22.82 1.38 -11.52
C ARG A 220 22.25 0.02 -11.14
N LYS A 221 22.48 -1.01 -11.96
CA LYS A 221 22.04 -2.38 -11.68
C LYS A 221 22.82 -2.96 -10.50
N GLU A 222 24.12 -2.69 -10.39
CA GLU A 222 24.95 -3.13 -9.28
C GLU A 222 24.64 -2.40 -7.97
N GLU A 223 24.25 -1.12 -8.04
CA GLU A 223 23.76 -0.35 -6.88
C GLU A 223 22.41 -0.86 -6.37
N LYS A 224 21.45 -1.10 -7.29
CA LYS A 224 20.13 -1.63 -6.94
C LYS A 224 20.17 -3.08 -6.45
N TRP A 225 21.04 -3.88 -7.05
CA TRP A 225 21.14 -5.32 -6.81
C TRP A 225 22.59 -5.67 -6.46
N PRO A 226 23.07 -5.29 -5.27
CA PRO A 226 24.43 -5.60 -4.86
C PRO A 226 24.63 -7.11 -4.91
N LYS A 227 25.66 -7.54 -5.64
CA LYS A 227 26.03 -8.94 -5.73
C LYS A 227 26.30 -9.44 -4.31
N LYS A 228 25.65 -10.54 -3.91
CA LYS A 228 25.94 -11.17 -2.61
C LYS A 228 27.45 -11.40 -2.49
N PRO A 229 28.08 -11.01 -1.37
CA PRO A 229 29.50 -11.25 -1.17
C PRO A 229 29.77 -12.75 -1.37
N LYS A 230 30.75 -13.07 -2.21
CA LYS A 230 31.18 -14.46 -2.41
C LYS A 230 31.91 -14.92 -1.15
N GLY A 231 31.15 -15.41 -0.18
CA GLY A 231 31.63 -16.00 1.07
C GLY A 231 30.71 -17.14 1.52
N ARG A 232 31.17 -17.99 2.45
CA ARG A 232 30.32 -19.01 3.09
C ARG A 232 29.11 -18.30 3.69
N ARG A 233 27.91 -18.89 3.53
CA ARG A 233 26.67 -18.45 4.19
C ARG A 233 26.97 -18.11 5.66
N GLN A 234 27.13 -16.83 5.95
CA GLN A 234 26.94 -16.33 7.29
C GLN A 234 25.43 -16.20 7.39
N GLU A 235 24.83 -17.06 8.19
CA GLU A 235 23.41 -16.99 8.49
C GLU A 235 23.22 -15.69 9.28
N ASP A 236 22.94 -14.60 8.57
CA ASP A 236 22.55 -13.32 9.17
C ASP A 236 21.16 -13.48 9.80
N MET A 237 21.12 -14.22 10.91
CA MET A 237 19.95 -14.33 11.77
C MET A 237 19.88 -13.08 12.61
N VAL A 238 19.01 -12.14 12.23
CA VAL A 238 18.56 -11.09 13.13
C VAL A 238 17.71 -11.76 14.22
N LYS A 239 18.29 -11.99 15.40
CA LYS A 239 17.54 -12.45 16.58
C LYS A 239 16.80 -11.25 17.19
N VAL A 240 15.55 -11.05 16.78
CA VAL A 240 14.67 -10.08 17.44
C VAL A 240 14.05 -10.74 18.68
N ARG A 241 14.37 -10.24 19.89
CA ARG A 241 13.70 -10.65 21.12
C ARG A 241 12.50 -9.74 21.37
N PHE A 242 11.31 -10.32 21.47
CA PHE A 242 10.12 -9.61 21.95
C PHE A 242 9.78 -10.12 23.34
N THR A 243 9.61 -9.21 24.30
CA THR A 243 9.03 -9.51 25.61
C THR A 243 7.52 -9.38 25.51
N LEU A 244 6.83 -10.51 25.41
CA LEU A 244 5.36 -10.55 25.47
C LEU A 244 4.91 -10.72 26.93
N PRO A 245 3.90 -9.95 27.40
CA PRO A 245 3.28 -10.20 28.69
C PRO A 245 2.70 -11.62 28.75
N MET A 246 2.95 -12.34 29.85
CA MET A 246 2.61 -13.77 30.02
C MET A 246 1.14 -14.12 29.71
N ALA A 247 0.22 -13.16 29.83
CA ALA A 247 -1.20 -13.32 29.53
C ALA A 247 -1.48 -13.74 28.07
N TYR A 248 -0.61 -13.38 27.12
CA TYR A 248 -0.82 -13.65 25.69
C TYR A 248 -0.19 -14.96 25.21
N LEU A 249 0.80 -15.50 25.93
CA LEU A 249 1.50 -16.73 25.55
C LEU A 249 0.59 -17.97 25.61
N GLY A 250 -0.36 -18.00 26.54
CA GLY A 250 -1.32 -19.12 26.67
C GLY A 250 -2.31 -19.27 25.51
N GLN A 251 -2.42 -18.26 24.64
CA GLN A 251 -3.30 -18.29 23.47
C GLN A 251 -2.57 -18.79 22.21
N ILE A 252 -1.24 -18.90 22.25
CA ILE A 252 -0.41 -19.33 21.12
C ILE A 252 -0.32 -20.86 21.14
N LYS A 253 -0.84 -21.49 20.09
CA LYS A 253 -0.84 -22.95 19.93
C LYS A 253 0.60 -23.48 19.92
N GLY A 254 0.98 -24.25 20.95
CA GLY A 254 2.34 -24.81 21.11
C GLY A 254 3.24 -24.10 22.13
N ALA A 255 2.76 -23.05 22.81
CA ALA A 255 3.52 -22.30 23.81
C ALA A 255 3.90 -23.12 25.08
N GLU A 256 3.16 -24.19 25.38
CA GLU A 256 3.43 -25.09 26.52
C GLU A 256 4.85 -25.69 26.47
N ARG A 257 5.41 -25.89 25.27
CA ARG A 257 6.77 -26.44 25.09
C ARG A 257 7.88 -25.45 25.46
N PHE A 258 7.59 -24.15 25.46
CA PHE A 258 8.57 -23.10 25.70
C PHE A 258 8.47 -22.50 27.11
N GLN A 259 7.34 -22.69 27.80
CA GLN A 259 7.17 -22.23 29.20
C GLN A 259 8.17 -22.89 30.16
N ALA A 260 8.50 -24.18 29.97
CA ALA A 260 9.48 -24.89 30.78
C ALA A 260 10.91 -24.36 30.61
N ALA A 261 11.26 -23.86 29.42
CA ALA A 261 12.60 -23.33 29.12
C ALA A 261 12.80 -21.88 29.62
N ILE A 262 11.71 -21.14 29.84
CA ILE A 262 11.75 -19.76 30.36
C ILE A 262 11.83 -19.75 31.89
N ALA A 263 11.23 -20.74 32.57
CA ALA A 263 11.30 -20.88 34.02
C ALA A 263 12.71 -21.25 34.55
N ASP A 264 13.55 -21.86 33.70
CA ASP A 264 14.89 -22.33 34.08
C ASP A 264 15.96 -21.21 34.01
N THR A 265 15.66 -20.09 33.34
CA THR A 265 16.60 -18.97 33.17
C THR A 265 16.59 -17.93 34.30
N ASP A 266 15.67 -18.03 35.26
CA ASP A 266 15.60 -17.13 36.43
C ASP A 266 16.59 -17.50 37.56
N GLN A 267 17.38 -18.59 37.43
CA GLN A 267 18.29 -19.07 38.48
C GLN A 267 19.77 -18.65 38.33
N ASP A 268 20.21 -18.15 37.18
CA ASP A 268 21.60 -17.75 36.96
C ASP A 268 21.74 -16.22 36.85
N PRO A 269 22.36 -15.53 37.84
CA PRO A 269 22.69 -14.13 37.69
C PRO A 269 23.87 -13.99 36.72
N LEU A 270 23.58 -13.68 35.46
CA LEU A 270 24.59 -13.40 34.44
C LEU A 270 25.17 -11.98 34.63
N GLU A 271 26.50 -11.93 34.79
CA GLU A 271 27.30 -10.70 34.81
C GLU A 271 27.00 -9.85 33.57
N VAL A 272 26.62 -8.60 33.80
CA VAL A 272 26.40 -7.59 32.76
C VAL A 272 27.76 -6.96 32.45
N GLU A 273 28.42 -7.37 31.38
CA GLU A 273 29.40 -6.48 30.74
C GLU A 273 28.61 -5.29 30.15
N ARG A 274 28.96 -4.07 30.59
CA ARG A 274 28.47 -2.84 29.98
C ARG A 274 28.92 -2.80 28.53
N VAL A 275 28.00 -3.07 27.61
CA VAL A 275 28.13 -2.57 26.23
C VAL A 275 27.84 -1.06 26.32
N GLY A 276 28.77 -0.26 25.81
CA GLY A 276 28.85 1.20 26.00
C GLY A 276 27.56 1.96 25.69
N ASP A 277 27.49 3.19 26.20
CA ASP A 277 26.33 4.06 26.06
C ASP A 277 26.01 4.33 24.57
N PHE A 278 24.72 4.45 24.26
CA PHE A 278 24.17 4.53 22.89
C PHE A 278 24.80 5.61 22.00
N GLU A 279 25.43 6.62 22.60
CA GLU A 279 26.18 7.67 21.91
C GLU A 279 27.50 7.19 21.30
N GLU A 280 28.14 6.15 21.84
CA GLU A 280 29.40 5.59 21.27
C GLU A 280 29.16 4.71 20.03
N LEU A 281 27.93 4.23 19.83
CA LEU A 281 27.56 3.38 18.68
C LEU A 281 27.03 4.18 17.48
N MET A 282 26.89 5.49 17.63
CA MET A 282 26.47 6.41 16.59
C MET A 282 27.70 7.09 15.99
N GLY A 283 28.05 6.75 14.74
CA GLY A 283 29.00 7.57 13.98
C GLY A 283 28.46 8.98 13.78
N GLU A 284 29.34 9.96 13.57
CA GLU A 284 28.99 11.40 13.45
C GLU A 284 27.95 11.72 12.35
N ASP A 285 27.69 10.77 11.43
CA ASP A 285 26.70 10.88 10.35
C ASP A 285 25.34 10.23 10.69
N GLY A 286 25.13 9.77 11.92
CA GLY A 286 23.91 9.08 12.35
C GLY A 286 23.83 7.61 11.90
N THR A 287 24.92 7.08 11.36
CA THR A 287 25.05 5.67 10.99
C THR A 287 25.48 4.85 12.20
N LEU A 288 24.65 3.88 12.58
CA LEU A 288 25.00 2.88 13.60
C LEU A 288 26.18 2.05 13.08
N ILE A 289 27.30 2.09 13.78
CA ILE A 289 28.46 1.25 13.48
C ILE A 289 28.17 -0.11 14.13
N VAL A 290 27.94 -1.13 13.29
CA VAL A 290 27.72 -2.54 13.68
C VAL A 290 29.03 -3.29 13.76
#